data_AF-A0A9D8BU84-F1
#
_entry.id   AF-A0A9D8BU84-F1
#
_cell.length_a   1.000
_cell.length_b   1.000
_cell.length_c   1.000
_cell.angle_alpha   90.00
_cell.angle_beta   90.00
_cell.angle_gamma   90.00
#
_symmetry.space_group_name_H-M   'P 1'
#
loop_
_entity.id
_entity.type
_entity.pdbx_description
1 polymer ?
#
loop_
_entity_poly.entity_id
_entity_poly.type
_entity_poly.pdbx_seq_one_letter_code
_entity_poly.pdbx_strand_id
1 'polypeptide(L)'
;MTQLHTLDIVVLVAYLMGITALGVWAGRWVRTMSDFFMPRRFGKAMMITHAFGTGTAADQAVVVASGTFSQGLSGIWYQWMWLFSTPFYWLIAPIMRRFRAITTADVYALRYDRSVAVLFVIVGIANLTVKIGLMLKGSGALIDSCTHGLVNAHLAIAITTILFVIYGTVGGLSATIVTDFVQGILIVIFSFMVLPFVLHAVGGLEGIRATLPDRA
;
A
#
# COMPACT_ATOMS: atom_id res chain seq x y z
N MET A 1 -28.23 -7.64 8.44
CA MET A 1 -27.06 -8.50 8.16
C MET A 1 -27.11 -8.87 6.68
N THR A 2 -26.72 -7.93 5.82
CA THR A 2 -27.03 -7.95 4.39
C THR A 2 -25.90 -8.64 3.62
N GLN A 3 -26.27 -9.63 2.81
CA GLN A 3 -25.44 -10.17 1.73
C GLN A 3 -24.91 -9.01 0.86
N LEU A 4 -23.70 -9.17 0.30
CA LEU A 4 -23.14 -8.20 -0.64
C LEU A 4 -24.18 -7.89 -1.72
N HIS A 5 -24.60 -6.63 -1.79
CA HIS A 5 -25.57 -6.21 -2.76
C HIS A 5 -24.91 -6.28 -4.15
N THR A 6 -25.69 -6.54 -5.20
CA THR A 6 -25.14 -6.59 -6.57
C THR A 6 -24.37 -5.30 -6.92
N LEU A 7 -24.80 -4.17 -6.36
CA LEU A 7 -24.09 -2.89 -6.49
C LEU A 7 -22.68 -2.93 -5.89
N ASP A 8 -22.47 -3.59 -4.75
CA ASP A 8 -21.15 -3.68 -4.10
C ASP A 8 -20.16 -4.46 -4.97
N ILE A 9 -20.63 -5.57 -5.57
CA ILE A 9 -19.83 -6.38 -6.49
C ILE A 9 -19.50 -5.58 -7.76
N VAL A 10 -20.47 -4.86 -8.33
CA VAL A 10 -20.27 -4.02 -9.51
C VAL A 10 -19.24 -2.93 -9.24
N VAL A 11 -19.32 -2.25 -8.09
CA VAL A 11 -18.36 -1.21 -7.70
C VAL A 11 -16.96 -1.79 -7.53
N LEU A 12 -16.84 -2.97 -6.89
CA LEU A 12 -15.55 -3.63 -6.69
C LEU A 12 -14.90 -4.06 -8.01
N VAL A 13 -15.67 -4.67 -8.91
CA VAL A 13 -15.19 -5.06 -10.24
C VAL A 13 -14.82 -3.83 -11.06
N ALA A 14 -15.66 -2.78 -11.06
CA ALA A 14 -15.38 -1.54 -11.75
C ALA A 14 -14.09 -0.86 -11.25
N TYR A 15 -13.87 -0.87 -9.93
CA TYR A 15 -12.65 -0.35 -9.31
C TYR A 15 -11.40 -1.14 -9.74
N LEU A 16 -11.43 -2.47 -9.64
CA LEU A 16 -10.30 -3.33 -10.02
C LEU A 16 -9.95 -3.19 -11.51
N MET A 17 -10.98 -3.21 -12.38
CA MET A 17 -10.79 -3.03 -13.81
C MET A 17 -10.33 -1.61 -14.14
N GLY A 18 -10.87 -0.60 -13.47
CA GLY A 18 -10.52 0.81 -13.67
C GLY A 18 -9.06 1.09 -13.34
N ILE A 19 -8.56 0.59 -12.20
CA ILE A 19 -7.15 0.75 -11.82
C ILE A 19 -6.23 -0.01 -12.78
N THR A 20 -6.60 -1.24 -13.15
CA THR A 20 -5.80 -2.04 -14.08
C THR A 20 -5.71 -1.35 -15.45
N ALA A 21 -6.84 -0.86 -15.97
CA ALA A 21 -6.89 -0.12 -17.23
C ALA A 21 -6.07 1.17 -17.16
N LEU A 22 -6.13 1.90 -16.05
CA LEU A 22 -5.36 3.12 -15.83
C LEU A 22 -3.86 2.85 -15.73
N GLY A 23 -3.44 1.76 -15.06
CA GLY A 23 -2.05 1.34 -15.03
C GLY A 23 -1.53 0.90 -16.40
N VAL A 24 -2.31 0.10 -17.14
CA VAL A 24 -1.96 -0.31 -18.52
C VAL A 24 -1.90 0.92 -19.45
N TRP A 25 -2.82 1.87 -19.29
CA TRP A 25 -2.81 3.13 -20.05
C TRP A 25 -1.58 3.97 -19.77
N ALA A 26 -1.19 4.11 -18.50
CA ALA A 26 0.04 4.80 -18.10
C ALA A 26 1.31 4.13 -18.66
N GLY A 27 1.26 2.82 -18.94
CA GLY A 27 2.34 2.11 -19.62
C GLY A 27 2.64 2.60 -21.03
N ARG A 28 1.69 3.25 -21.71
CA ARG A 28 1.93 3.89 -23.02
C ARG A 28 2.97 5.00 -22.98
N TRP A 29 3.25 5.53 -21.78
CA TRP A 29 4.25 6.57 -21.58
C TRP A 29 5.66 6.01 -21.38
N VAL A 30 5.81 4.71 -21.15
CA VAL A 30 7.12 4.07 -20.98
C VAL A 30 7.69 3.75 -22.35
N ARG A 31 8.72 4.50 -22.77
CA ARG A 31 9.42 4.24 -24.04
C ARG A 31 10.86 3.76 -23.84
N THR A 32 11.43 4.04 -22.67
CA THR A 32 12.83 3.75 -22.36
C THR A 32 12.95 3.07 -20.99
N MET A 33 14.07 2.38 -20.75
CA MET A 33 14.36 1.77 -19.45
C MET A 33 14.45 2.83 -18.33
N SER A 34 14.91 4.04 -18.63
CA SER A 34 14.91 5.13 -17.64
C SER A 34 13.50 5.56 -17.25
N ASP A 35 12.54 5.52 -18.18
CA ASP A 35 11.13 5.83 -17.88
C ASP A 35 10.45 4.72 -17.05
N PHE A 36 10.95 3.50 -17.18
CA PHE A 36 10.46 2.34 -16.41
C PHE A 36 10.90 2.40 -14.95
N PHE A 37 12.18 2.73 -14.69
CA PHE A 37 12.74 2.73 -13.33
C PHE A 37 12.75 4.10 -12.63
N MET A 38 12.82 5.21 -13.37
CA MET A 38 12.98 6.55 -12.78
C MET A 38 12.39 7.65 -13.70
N PRO A 39 11.06 7.69 -13.87
CA PRO A 39 10.41 8.73 -14.67
C PRO A 39 10.50 10.09 -13.96
N ARG A 40 10.94 11.13 -14.70
CA ARG A 40 11.18 12.48 -14.15
C ARG A 40 10.08 13.50 -14.46
N ARG A 41 9.00 13.05 -15.10
CA ARG A 41 7.93 13.89 -15.65
C ARG A 41 6.80 14.22 -14.66
N PHE A 42 6.81 13.62 -13.46
CA PHE A 42 5.73 13.77 -12.50
C PHE A 42 5.92 14.99 -11.58
N GLY A 43 4.84 15.75 -11.38
CA GLY A 43 4.84 16.92 -10.52
C GLY A 43 4.90 16.59 -9.03
N LYS A 44 5.15 17.59 -8.18
CA LYS A 44 5.30 17.43 -6.72
C LYS A 44 4.07 16.76 -6.07
N ALA A 45 2.86 17.15 -6.48
CA ALA A 45 1.62 16.61 -5.93
C ALA A 45 1.48 15.10 -6.19
N MET A 46 1.74 14.65 -7.42
CA MET A 46 1.70 13.21 -7.75
C MET A 46 2.73 12.41 -6.96
N MET A 47 3.94 12.96 -6.80
CA MET A 47 4.99 12.29 -6.03
C MET A 47 4.66 12.21 -4.54
N ILE A 48 4.01 13.23 -3.96
CA ILE A 48 3.56 13.20 -2.56
C ILE A 48 2.49 12.12 -2.36
N THR A 49 1.47 12.08 -3.22
CA THR A 49 0.41 11.07 -3.09
C THR A 49 0.93 9.67 -3.38
N HIS A 50 1.86 9.49 -4.33
CA HIS A 50 2.53 8.20 -4.54
C HIS A 50 3.35 7.78 -3.31
N ALA A 51 4.12 8.68 -2.70
CA ALA A 51 4.84 8.40 -1.46
C ALA A 51 3.86 8.03 -0.31
N PHE A 52 2.72 8.70 -0.24
CA PHE A 52 1.65 8.35 0.71
C PHE A 52 1.02 6.97 0.42
N GLY A 53 0.70 6.69 -0.84
CA GLY A 53 0.11 5.42 -1.28
C GLY A 53 1.05 4.23 -1.04
N THR A 54 2.32 4.36 -1.43
CA THR A 54 3.35 3.34 -1.15
C THR A 54 3.62 3.14 0.35
N GLY A 55 3.48 4.20 1.15
CA GLY A 55 3.60 4.14 2.61
C GLY A 55 2.37 3.55 3.32
N THR A 56 1.22 3.50 2.65
CA THR A 56 -0.06 3.08 3.23
C THR A 56 -0.55 1.81 2.55
N ALA A 57 -0.11 0.66 3.06
CA ALA A 57 -0.54 -0.63 2.53
C ALA A 57 -1.88 -1.07 3.13
N ALA A 58 -2.72 -1.76 2.34
CA ALA A 58 -4.07 -2.13 2.74
C ALA A 58 -4.11 -3.08 3.96
N ASP A 59 -3.06 -3.89 4.15
CA ASP A 59 -2.89 -4.76 5.32
C ASP A 59 -2.66 -3.97 6.62
N GLN A 60 -2.10 -2.75 6.55
CA GLN A 60 -1.80 -1.95 7.75
C GLN A 60 -3.06 -1.54 8.50
N ALA A 61 -4.15 -1.24 7.80
CA ALA A 61 -5.43 -0.93 8.44
C ALA A 61 -5.91 -2.09 9.33
N VAL A 62 -5.71 -3.33 8.88
CA VAL A 62 -6.07 -4.55 9.63
C VAL A 62 -5.12 -4.78 10.79
N VAL A 63 -3.82 -4.65 10.55
CA VAL A 63 -2.80 -4.86 11.58
C VAL A 63 -2.97 -3.86 12.72
N VAL A 64 -3.17 -2.58 12.40
CA VAL A 64 -3.40 -1.53 13.39
C VAL A 64 -4.74 -1.75 14.10
N ALA A 65 -5.83 -2.03 13.38
CA ALA A 65 -7.13 -2.29 14.01
C ALA A 65 -7.10 -3.52 14.93
N SER A 66 -6.46 -4.61 14.52
CA SER A 66 -6.29 -5.83 15.33
C SER A 66 -5.39 -5.58 16.55
N GLY A 67 -4.31 -4.83 16.36
CA GLY A 67 -3.43 -4.38 17.45
C GLY A 67 -4.18 -3.50 18.45
N THR A 68 -5.00 -2.57 17.97
CA THR A 68 -5.82 -1.70 18.83
C THR A 68 -6.91 -2.46 19.55
N PHE A 69 -7.53 -3.45 18.90
CA PHE A 69 -8.52 -4.32 19.53
C PHE A 69 -7.90 -5.16 20.67
N SER A 70 -6.68 -5.67 20.47
CA SER A 70 -6.02 -6.56 21.43
C SER A 70 -5.29 -5.82 22.56
N GLN A 71 -4.67 -4.67 22.26
CA GLN A 71 -3.79 -3.94 23.18
C GLN A 71 -4.38 -2.59 23.64
N GLY A 72 -5.53 -2.19 23.12
CA GLY A 72 -6.15 -0.89 23.35
C GLY A 72 -5.52 0.22 22.49
N LEU A 73 -5.66 1.47 22.91
CA LEU A 73 -5.20 2.64 22.14
C LEU A 73 -3.68 2.58 21.80
N SER A 74 -2.88 1.87 22.59
CA SER A 74 -1.45 1.64 22.32
C SER A 74 -1.17 0.95 20.98
N GLY A 75 -2.15 0.25 20.39
CA GLY A 75 -2.04 -0.33 19.05
C GLY A 75 -1.69 0.69 17.96
N ILE A 76 -1.95 1.99 18.16
CA ILE A 76 -1.56 3.04 17.22
C ILE A 76 -0.04 3.13 17.00
N TRP A 77 0.75 2.61 17.95
CA TRP A 77 2.22 2.58 17.83
C TRP A 77 2.73 1.73 16.66
N TYR A 78 1.95 0.75 16.17
CA TYR A 78 2.27 0.03 14.94
C TYR A 78 2.40 0.99 13.74
N GLN A 79 1.62 2.07 13.71
CA GLN A 79 1.71 3.11 12.68
C GLN A 79 2.72 4.20 13.05
N TRP A 80 2.72 4.66 14.30
CA TRP A 80 3.55 5.80 14.73
C TRP A 80 5.05 5.49 14.79
N MET A 81 5.46 4.23 14.92
CA MET A 81 6.89 3.85 14.86
C MET A 81 7.57 4.35 13.57
N TRP A 82 6.84 4.43 12.45
CA TRP A 82 7.35 4.95 11.19
C TRP A 82 7.70 6.44 11.22
N LEU A 83 7.15 7.23 12.16
CA LEU A 83 7.50 8.64 12.33
C LEU A 83 9.00 8.82 12.56
N PHE A 84 9.64 7.91 13.30
CA PHE A 84 11.08 7.95 13.54
C PHE A 84 11.90 7.63 12.28
N SER A 85 11.32 6.97 11.27
CA SER A 85 11.97 6.71 9.99
C SER A 85 11.91 7.91 9.04
N THR A 86 10.92 8.79 9.19
CA THR A 86 10.70 9.91 8.25
C THR A 86 11.88 10.89 8.09
N PRO A 87 12.65 11.26 9.15
CA PRO A 87 13.80 12.15 8.98
C PRO A 87 14.91 11.53 8.11
N PHE A 88 15.02 10.20 8.12
CA PHE A 88 16.02 9.50 7.31
C PHE A 88 15.72 9.60 5.82
N TYR A 89 14.46 9.74 5.39
CA TYR A 89 14.14 9.96 3.98
C TYR A 89 14.73 11.28 3.45
N TRP A 90 14.78 12.32 4.28
CA TRP A 90 15.41 13.60 3.93
C TRP A 90 16.93 13.50 3.86
N LEU A 91 17.56 12.58 4.58
CA LEU A 91 18.99 12.33 4.51
C LEU A 91 19.37 11.43 3.33
N ILE A 92 18.57 10.39 3.07
CA ILE A 92 18.81 9.42 2.01
C ILE A 92 18.61 10.07 0.63
N ALA A 93 17.63 10.95 0.46
CA ALA A 93 17.35 11.57 -0.83
C ALA A 93 18.54 12.37 -1.42
N PRO A 94 19.22 13.27 -0.67
CA PRO A 94 20.45 13.92 -1.11
C PRO A 94 21.59 12.94 -1.42
N ILE A 95 21.74 11.89 -0.61
CA ILE A 95 22.78 10.87 -0.81
C ILE A 95 22.57 10.16 -2.16
N MET A 96 21.35 9.67 -2.42
CA MET A 96 21.01 9.02 -3.69
C MET A 96 21.25 9.94 -4.89
N ARG A 97 20.89 11.23 -4.77
CA ARG A 97 21.14 12.25 -5.81
C ARG A 97 22.63 12.48 -6.06
N ARG A 98 23.46 12.47 -5.01
CA ARG A 98 24.92 12.66 -5.11
C ARG A 98 25.61 11.48 -5.78
N PHE A 99 25.21 10.25 -5.46
CA PHE A 99 25.73 9.04 -6.10
C PHE A 99 25.25 8.88 -7.55
N ARG A 100 24.22 9.62 -7.97
CA ARG A 100 23.51 9.42 -9.25
C ARG A 100 23.05 7.97 -9.44
N ALA A 101 22.81 7.29 -8.32
CA ALA A 101 22.36 5.91 -8.27
C ALA A 101 20.86 5.84 -8.61
N ILE A 102 20.48 4.81 -9.37
CA ILE A 102 19.06 4.55 -9.71
C ILE A 102 18.48 3.60 -8.65
N THR A 103 19.26 2.62 -8.21
CA THR A 103 18.89 1.66 -7.17
C THR A 103 19.72 1.83 -5.92
N THR A 104 19.22 1.38 -4.77
CA THR A 104 20.01 1.32 -3.53
C THR A 104 21.18 0.34 -3.65
N ALA A 105 21.06 -0.71 -4.48
CA ALA A 105 22.14 -1.63 -4.76
C ALA A 105 23.34 -0.96 -5.45
N ASP A 106 23.10 0.03 -6.32
CA ASP A 106 24.17 0.80 -6.98
C ASP A 106 25.04 1.53 -5.94
N VAL A 107 24.43 2.03 -4.85
CA VAL A 107 25.18 2.67 -3.76
C VAL A 107 26.09 1.67 -3.07
N TYR A 108 25.63 0.43 -2.84
CA TYR A 108 26.47 -0.63 -2.28
C TYR A 108 27.61 -1.01 -3.21
N ALA A 109 27.36 -1.07 -4.52
CA ALA A 109 28.40 -1.37 -5.50
C ALA A 109 29.47 -0.25 -5.58
N LEU A 110 29.05 1.01 -5.50
CA LEU A 110 29.95 2.17 -5.53
C LEU A 110 30.72 2.38 -4.23
N ARG A 111 30.14 2.00 -3.07
CA ARG A 111 30.73 2.23 -1.75
C ARG A 111 31.58 1.06 -1.26
N TYR A 112 31.19 -0.16 -1.61
CA TYR A 112 31.85 -1.39 -1.18
C TYR A 112 32.35 -2.16 -2.41
N ASP A 113 31.60 -3.17 -2.86
CA ASP A 113 31.93 -3.99 -4.01
C ASP A 113 30.63 -4.59 -4.59
N ARG A 114 30.71 -5.12 -5.82
CA ARG A 114 29.63 -5.82 -6.51
C ARG A 114 29.12 -7.02 -5.71
N SER A 115 29.97 -7.72 -4.96
CA SER A 115 29.56 -8.85 -4.13
C SER A 115 28.53 -8.45 -3.06
N VAL A 116 28.76 -7.32 -2.39
CA VAL A 116 27.84 -6.76 -1.38
C VAL A 116 26.55 -6.28 -2.02
N ALA A 117 26.61 -5.66 -3.19
CA ALA A 117 25.42 -5.24 -3.93
C ALA A 117 24.55 -6.45 -4.33
N VAL A 118 25.15 -7.55 -4.78
CA VAL A 118 24.42 -8.79 -5.13
C VAL A 118 23.77 -9.40 -3.88
N LEU A 119 24.50 -9.47 -2.76
CA LEU A 119 23.94 -9.94 -1.50
C LEU A 119 22.73 -9.10 -1.08
N PHE A 120 22.85 -7.77 -1.16
CA PHE A 120 21.76 -6.85 -0.87
C PHE A 120 20.53 -7.10 -1.74
N VAL A 121 20.72 -7.32 -3.05
CA VAL A 121 19.63 -7.63 -3.98
C VAL A 121 18.96 -8.96 -3.63
N ILE A 122 19.72 -10.02 -3.33
CA ILE A 122 19.16 -11.34 -2.98
C ILE A 122 18.33 -11.24 -1.69
N VAL A 123 18.86 -10.61 -0.65
CA VAL A 123 18.15 -10.40 0.61
C VAL A 123 16.91 -9.53 0.39
N GLY A 124 17.01 -8.48 -0.43
CA GLY A 124 15.90 -7.61 -0.79
C GLY A 124 14.78 -8.34 -1.51
N ILE A 125 15.09 -9.18 -2.50
CA ILE A 125 14.12 -10.00 -3.23
C ILE A 125 13.42 -10.98 -2.28
N ALA A 126 14.18 -11.68 -1.42
CA ALA A 126 13.61 -12.60 -0.45
C ALA A 126 12.64 -11.87 0.51
N ASN A 127 13.05 -10.72 1.05
CA ASN A 127 12.23 -9.92 1.95
C ASN A 127 10.95 -9.41 1.29
N LEU A 128 11.06 -8.85 0.07
CA LEU A 128 9.91 -8.34 -0.68
C LEU A 128 8.94 -9.47 -1.06
N THR A 129 9.45 -10.65 -1.41
CA THR A 129 8.62 -11.83 -1.72
C THR A 129 7.77 -12.23 -0.52
N VAL A 130 8.37 -12.32 0.67
CA VAL A 130 7.65 -12.62 1.91
C VAL A 130 6.62 -11.53 2.23
N LYS A 131 7.00 -10.26 2.07
CA LYS A 131 6.12 -9.12 2.35
C LYS A 131 4.90 -9.11 1.43
N ILE A 132 5.08 -9.31 0.13
CA ILE A 132 3.98 -9.40 -0.85
C ILE A 132 3.09 -10.61 -0.53
N GLY A 133 3.68 -11.76 -0.19
CA GLY A 133 2.92 -12.95 0.20
C GLY A 133 2.04 -12.73 1.44
N LEU A 134 2.57 -12.05 2.46
CA LEU A 134 1.81 -11.69 3.65
C LEU A 134 0.68 -10.70 3.34
N MET A 135 0.96 -9.70 2.50
CA MET A 135 -0.02 -8.70 2.08
C MET A 135 -1.18 -9.34 1.28
N LEU A 136 -0.88 -10.27 0.36
CA LEU A 136 -1.88 -11.01 -0.40
C LEU A 136 -2.71 -11.92 0.52
N LYS A 137 -2.08 -12.63 1.46
CA LYS A 137 -2.77 -13.47 2.44
C LYS A 137 -3.71 -12.64 3.33
N GLY A 138 -3.24 -11.49 3.83
CA GLY A 138 -4.05 -10.57 4.63
C GLY A 138 -5.25 -10.03 3.84
N SER A 139 -5.01 -9.59 2.60
CA SER A 139 -6.07 -9.09 1.72
C SER A 139 -7.10 -10.19 1.38
N GLY A 140 -6.66 -11.42 1.12
CA GLY A 140 -7.55 -12.55 0.86
C GLY A 140 -8.44 -12.90 2.06
N ALA A 141 -7.88 -12.91 3.27
CA ALA A 141 -8.65 -13.15 4.50
C ALA A 141 -9.71 -12.06 4.76
N LEU A 142 -9.39 -10.79 4.45
CA LEU A 142 -10.38 -9.70 4.53
C LEU A 142 -11.52 -9.89 3.54
N ILE A 143 -11.22 -10.21 2.28
CA ILE A 143 -12.23 -10.42 1.25
C ILE A 143 -13.15 -11.58 1.66
N ASP A 144 -12.58 -12.69 2.12
CA ASP A 144 -13.35 -13.85 2.60
C ASP A 144 -14.28 -13.48 3.76
N SER A 145 -13.76 -12.73 4.75
CA SER A 145 -14.51 -12.27 5.92
C SER A 145 -15.64 -11.30 5.55
N CYS A 146 -15.40 -10.37 4.61
CA CYS A 146 -16.41 -9.40 4.16
C CYS A 146 -17.44 -10.01 3.20
N THR A 147 -17.07 -11.06 2.47
CA THR A 147 -17.96 -11.75 1.52
C THR A 147 -18.69 -12.93 2.15
N HIS A 148 -18.45 -13.23 3.43
CA HIS A 148 -19.00 -14.40 4.14
C HIS A 148 -18.78 -15.72 3.37
N GLY A 149 -17.62 -15.86 2.72
CA GLY A 149 -17.27 -17.06 1.94
C GLY A 149 -17.83 -17.13 0.52
N LEU A 150 -18.53 -16.10 0.01
CA LEU A 150 -18.96 -16.02 -1.40
C LEU A 150 -17.76 -15.96 -2.36
N VAL A 151 -16.66 -15.33 -1.94
CA VAL A 151 -15.43 -15.26 -2.72
C VAL A 151 -14.32 -15.98 -1.95
N ASN A 152 -13.90 -17.14 -2.47
CA ASN A 152 -12.81 -17.90 -1.87
C ASN A 152 -11.52 -17.06 -1.84
N ALA A 153 -10.85 -17.03 -0.69
CA ALA A 153 -9.60 -16.27 -0.49
C ALA A 153 -8.53 -16.58 -1.55
N HIS A 154 -8.39 -17.84 -1.97
CA HIS A 154 -7.42 -18.23 -3.00
C HIS A 154 -7.75 -17.65 -4.38
N LEU A 155 -9.05 -17.59 -4.72
CA LEU A 155 -9.51 -16.98 -5.97
C LEU A 155 -9.24 -15.47 -5.96
N ALA A 156 -9.53 -14.79 -4.84
CA ALA A 156 -9.27 -13.36 -4.68
C ALA A 156 -7.77 -13.03 -4.81
N ILE A 157 -6.91 -13.84 -4.18
CA ILE A 157 -5.45 -13.72 -4.30
C ILE A 157 -5.00 -13.92 -5.75
N ALA A 158 -5.51 -14.94 -6.44
CA ALA A 158 -5.17 -15.20 -7.84
C ALA A 158 -5.56 -14.02 -8.75
N ILE A 159 -6.80 -13.52 -8.63
CA ILE A 159 -7.30 -12.40 -9.44
C ILE A 159 -6.47 -11.14 -9.18
N THR A 160 -6.28 -10.75 -7.92
CA THR A 160 -5.50 -9.56 -7.57
C THR A 160 -4.06 -9.67 -8.08
N THR A 161 -3.42 -10.84 -7.91
CA THR A 161 -2.07 -11.09 -8.40
C THR A 161 -1.96 -10.91 -9.92
N ILE A 162 -2.89 -11.48 -10.68
CA ILE A 162 -2.91 -11.34 -12.15
C ILE A 162 -3.03 -9.87 -12.54
N LEU A 163 -3.96 -9.12 -11.93
CA LEU A 163 -4.15 -7.70 -12.22
C LEU A 163 -2.88 -6.88 -11.91
N PHE A 164 -2.29 -7.07 -10.72
CA PHE A 164 -1.06 -6.40 -10.30
C PHE A 164 0.11 -6.70 -11.23
N VAL A 165 0.28 -7.95 -11.65
CA VAL A 165 1.34 -8.35 -12.58
C VAL A 165 1.14 -7.71 -13.94
N ILE A 166 -0.09 -7.69 -14.47
CA ILE A 166 -0.39 -7.11 -15.79
C ILE A 166 -0.02 -5.63 -15.82
N TYR A 167 -0.58 -4.80 -14.94
CA TYR A 167 -0.32 -3.37 -15.03
C TYR A 167 1.08 -2.99 -14.53
N GLY A 168 1.63 -3.75 -13.57
CA GLY A 168 2.97 -3.52 -13.04
C GLY A 168 4.07 -3.81 -14.06
N THR A 169 3.97 -4.91 -14.81
CA THR A 169 4.94 -5.24 -15.87
C THR A 169 4.84 -4.30 -17.07
N VAL A 170 3.63 -3.85 -17.41
CA VAL A 170 3.40 -2.97 -18.58
C VAL A 170 3.89 -1.54 -18.34
N GLY A 171 3.69 -0.98 -17.15
CA GLY A 171 3.97 0.45 -16.93
C GLY A 171 5.05 0.81 -15.94
N GLY A 172 5.67 -0.16 -15.25
CA GLY A 172 6.75 0.09 -14.30
C GLY A 172 6.41 1.16 -13.28
N LEU A 173 7.41 1.96 -12.89
CA LEU A 173 7.20 3.03 -11.90
C LEU A 173 6.24 4.11 -12.39
N SER A 174 6.14 4.35 -13.71
CA SER A 174 5.19 5.31 -14.27
C SER A 174 3.74 4.88 -14.01
N ALA A 175 3.39 3.60 -14.21
CA ALA A 175 2.05 3.11 -13.89
C ALA A 175 1.78 3.15 -12.39
N THR A 176 2.75 2.71 -11.57
CA THR A 176 2.62 2.71 -10.12
C THR A 176 2.35 4.12 -9.58
N ILE A 177 3.04 5.15 -10.07
CA ILE A 177 2.78 6.54 -9.62
C ILE A 177 1.33 6.97 -9.90
N VAL A 178 0.77 6.62 -11.06
CA VAL A 178 -0.59 7.03 -11.44
C VAL A 178 -1.63 6.22 -10.68
N THR A 179 -1.44 4.90 -10.54
CA THR A 179 -2.36 4.04 -9.77
C THR A 179 -2.35 4.44 -8.30
N ASP A 180 -1.18 4.67 -7.72
CA ASP A 180 -1.03 5.05 -6.31
C ASP A 180 -1.57 6.45 -6.04
N PHE A 181 -1.52 7.36 -7.02
CA PHE A 181 -2.14 8.67 -6.90
C PHE A 181 -3.66 8.55 -6.69
N VAL A 182 -4.32 7.76 -7.54
CA VAL A 182 -5.77 7.53 -7.44
C VAL A 182 -6.11 6.76 -6.16
N GLN A 183 -5.37 5.68 -5.88
CA GLN A 183 -5.56 4.86 -4.69
C GLN A 183 -5.35 5.65 -3.40
N GLY A 184 -4.31 6.49 -3.34
CA GLY A 184 -4.03 7.34 -2.19
C GLY A 184 -5.17 8.31 -1.89
N ILE A 185 -5.74 8.95 -2.91
CA ILE A 185 -6.92 9.82 -2.76
C ILE A 185 -8.12 9.02 -2.24
N LEU A 186 -8.38 7.85 -2.82
CA LEU A 186 -9.49 6.99 -2.40
C LEU A 186 -9.34 6.52 -0.95
N ILE A 187 -8.12 6.14 -0.53
CA ILE A 187 -7.82 5.78 0.86
C ILE A 187 -8.18 6.93 1.80
N VAL A 188 -7.77 8.16 1.48
CA VAL A 188 -8.10 9.33 2.31
C VAL A 188 -9.60 9.54 2.40
N ILE A 189 -10.29 9.56 1.26
CA ILE A 189 -11.75 9.76 1.19
C ILE A 189 -12.48 8.68 1.99
N PHE A 190 -12.17 7.41 1.75
CA PHE A 190 -12.81 6.29 2.46
C PHE A 190 -12.50 6.29 3.95
N SER A 191 -11.28 6.67 4.36
CA SER A 191 -10.93 6.81 5.78
C SER A 191 -11.84 7.82 6.49
N PHE A 192 -12.07 8.99 5.90
CA PHE A 192 -12.97 9.99 6.48
C PHE A 192 -14.44 9.60 6.37
N MET A 193 -14.82 8.92 5.28
CA MET A 193 -16.19 8.49 5.05
C MET A 193 -16.64 7.42 6.07
N VAL A 194 -15.74 6.53 6.50
CA VAL A 194 -16.05 5.46 7.48
C VAL A 194 -16.21 5.99 8.90
N LEU A 195 -15.47 7.04 9.29
CA LEU A 195 -15.49 7.62 10.65
C LEU A 195 -16.91 7.91 11.21
N PRO A 196 -17.81 8.64 10.52
CA PRO A 196 -19.13 8.93 11.07
C PRO A 196 -19.96 7.66 11.33
N PHE A 197 -19.86 6.65 10.47
CA PHE A 197 -20.58 5.38 10.66
C PHE A 197 -20.06 4.61 11.88
N VAL A 198 -18.75 4.56 12.06
CA VAL A 198 -18.12 3.93 13.23
C VAL A 198 -18.49 4.67 14.51
N LEU A 199 -18.41 6.01 14.51
CA LEU A 199 -18.79 6.82 15.65
C LEU A 199 -20.27 6.63 15.99
N HIS A 200 -21.16 6.62 15.01
CA HIS A 200 -22.58 6.36 15.25
C HIS A 200 -22.81 4.96 15.82
N ALA A 201 -22.12 3.94 15.31
CA ALA A 201 -22.28 2.56 15.79
C ALA A 201 -21.86 2.38 17.26
N VAL A 202 -20.89 3.17 17.74
CA VAL A 202 -20.39 3.12 19.12
C VAL A 202 -21.17 4.08 20.04
N GLY A 203 -22.11 4.89 19.53
CA GLY A 203 -22.83 5.89 20.34
C GLY A 203 -22.05 7.19 20.55
N GLY A 204 -21.16 7.52 19.61
CA GLY A 204 -20.33 8.73 19.62
C GLY A 204 -19.09 8.62 20.51
N LEU A 205 -18.50 9.78 20.79
CA LEU A 205 -17.32 9.88 21.68
C LEU A 205 -17.63 9.44 23.11
N GLU A 206 -18.88 9.57 23.55
CA GLU A 206 -19.33 9.14 24.88
C GLU A 206 -19.30 7.62 25.01
N GLY A 207 -19.81 6.89 24.00
CA GLY A 207 -19.75 5.43 24.01
C GLY A 207 -18.32 4.89 23.89
N ILE A 208 -17.43 5.59 23.18
CA ILE A 208 -16.00 5.25 23.17
C ILE A 208 -15.42 5.39 24.59
N ARG A 209 -15.71 6.49 25.29
CA ARG A 209 -15.24 6.72 26.67
C ARG A 209 -15.81 5.71 27.65
N ALA A 210 -17.07 5.33 27.51
CA ALA A 210 -17.72 4.35 28.38
C ALA A 210 -17.18 2.92 28.19
N THR A 211 -16.68 2.60 26.98
CA THR A 211 -16.15 1.26 26.65
C THR A 211 -14.66 1.15 26.96
N LEU A 212 -13.94 2.27 27.00
CA LEU A 212 -12.56 2.30 27.45
C LEU A 212 -12.53 2.24 28.98
N PRO A 213 -11.85 1.26 29.60
CA PRO A 213 -11.73 1.24 31.04
C PRO A 213 -11.01 2.51 31.51
N ASP A 214 -11.59 3.21 32.49
CA ASP A 214 -10.89 4.24 33.27
C ASP A 214 -9.68 3.56 33.92
N ARG A 215 -8.51 3.71 33.32
CA ARG A 215 -7.27 3.24 33.93
C ARG A 215 -6.74 4.37 34.81
N ALA A 216 -6.88 4.14 36.13
CA ALA A 216 -6.04 4.70 37.18
C ALA A 216 -4.55 4.49 36.89
#